data_AF-X1QN02-F1
#
_entry.id   AF-X1QN02-F1
#
_cell.length_a   1.000
_cell.length_b   1.000
_cell.length_c   1.000
_cell.angle_alpha   90.00
_cell.angle_beta   90.00
_cell.angle_gamma   90.00
#
_symmetry.space_group_name_H-M   'P 1'
#
loop_
_entity.id
_entity.type
_entity.pdbx_description
1 polymer ?
#
loop_
_entity_poly.entity_id
_entity_poly.type
_entity_poly.pdbx_seq_one_letter_code
_entity_poly.pdbx_strand_id
1 'polypeptide(L)' 'DKSFKMIGVMKRHGNHFKISDKDLNTYFKIKTGKPIDMEKIEKTMRGPGFTKTAYAYIFKKV' A
#
# COMPACT_ATOMS: atom_id res chain seq x y z
N ASP A 1 -21.15 8.32 3.78
CA ASP A 1 -19.76 7.87 3.58
C ASP A 1 -19.37 6.74 4.51
N LYS A 2 -18.71 5.72 3.97
CA LYS A 2 -18.03 4.70 4.79
C LYS A 2 -16.54 4.96 4.65
N SER A 3 -15.95 5.60 5.65
CA SER A 3 -14.51 5.85 5.67
C SER A 3 -13.80 4.63 6.24
N PHE A 4 -12.61 4.35 5.74
CA PHE A 4 -11.77 3.25 6.24
C PHE A 4 -10.42 3.80 6.63
N LYS A 5 -9.93 3.42 7.80
CA LYS A 5 -8.59 3.75 8.29
C LYS A 5 -7.73 2.50 8.22
N MET A 6 -6.57 2.62 7.59
CA MET A 6 -5.56 1.57 7.61
C MET A 6 -4.99 1.45 9.02
N ILE A 7 -5.03 0.25 9.59
CA ILE A 7 -4.56 -0.03 10.95
C ILE A 7 -3.37 -0.99 10.98
N GLY A 8 -3.03 -1.63 9.85
CA GLY A 8 -1.91 -2.55 9.80
C GLY A 8 -1.65 -3.12 8.42
N VAL A 9 -0.53 -3.82 8.31
CA VAL A 9 -0.15 -4.65 7.17
C VAL A 9 0.19 -6.06 7.64
N MET A 10 -0.10 -7.05 6.81
CA MET A 10 0.42 -8.40 6.96
C MET A 10 1.67 -8.54 6.09
N LYS A 11 2.77 -8.96 6.72
CA LYS A 11 4.02 -9.33 6.06
C LYS A 11 4.11 -10.85 6.00
N ARG A 12 4.59 -11.39 4.89
CA ARG A 12 4.84 -12.82 4.70
C ARG A 12 6.32 -13.06 4.48
N HIS A 13 6.91 -13.96 5.27
CA HIS A 13 8.27 -14.46 5.12
C HIS A 13 8.23 -15.99 5.05
N GLY A 14 8.24 -16.53 3.83
CA GLY A 14 8.01 -17.96 3.60
C GLY A 14 6.60 -18.37 4.06
N ASN A 15 6.54 -19.26 5.06
CA ASN A 15 5.29 -19.72 5.69
C ASN A 15 4.91 -18.93 6.96
N HIS A 16 5.70 -17.93 7.34
CA HIS A 16 5.42 -17.11 8.52
C HIS A 16 4.69 -15.83 8.13
N PHE A 17 3.62 -15.53 8.86
CA PHE A 17 2.84 -14.31 8.71
C PHE A 17 2.98 -13.44 9.96
N LYS A 18 3.23 -12.15 9.78
CA LYS A 18 3.35 -11.19 10.87
C LYS A 18 2.55 -9.94 10.56
N ILE A 19 1.76 -9.47 11.52
CA ILE A 19 1.06 -8.19 11.44
C ILE A 19 1.99 -7.09 11.97
N SER A 20 1.95 -5.93 11.31
CA SER A 20 2.71 -4.73 11.69
C SER A 20 1.82 -3.50 11.53
N ASP A 21 1.77 -2.67 12.55
CA ASP A 21 1.14 -1.34 12.57
C ASP A 21 2.17 -0.20 12.42
N LYS A 22 3.46 -0.55 12.34
CA LYS A 22 4.56 0.40 12.21
C LYS A 22 4.68 0.96 10.78
N ASP A 23 4.97 2.25 10.70
CA ASP A 23 5.30 2.99 9.48
C ASP A 23 4.28 2.84 8.33
N LEU A 24 2.99 2.74 8.63
CA LEU A 24 1.94 2.47 7.62
C LEU A 24 1.95 3.47 6.46
N ASN A 25 2.23 4.74 6.75
CA ASN A 25 2.32 5.80 5.73
C ASN A 25 3.42 5.54 4.69
N THR A 26 4.43 4.74 5.01
CA THR A 26 5.51 4.43 4.07
C THR A 26 5.09 3.46 2.96
N TYR A 27 3.98 2.72 3.14
CA TYR A 27 3.47 1.79 2.14
C TYR A 27 2.85 2.48 0.91
N PHE A 28 2.47 3.75 1.03
CA PHE A 28 1.92 4.55 -0.07
C PHE A 28 2.91 5.58 -0.62
N LYS A 29 4.20 5.48 -0.27
CA LYS A 29 5.25 6.32 -0.87
C LYS A 29 5.66 5.75 -2.23
N ILE A 30 5.58 6.58 -3.27
CA ILE A 30 5.95 6.22 -4.65
C ILE A 30 7.48 6.17 -4.77
N LYS A 31 8.03 5.16 -5.45
CA LYS A 31 9.49 4.96 -5.62
C LYS A 31 10.18 6.12 -6.31
N THR A 32 9.54 6.72 -7.31
CA THR A 32 10.16 7.74 -8.15
C THR A 32 10.21 9.13 -7.50
N GLY A 33 9.50 9.32 -6.37
CA GLY A 33 9.31 10.64 -5.76
C GLY A 33 8.53 11.64 -6.61
N LYS A 34 8.10 11.23 -7.82
CA LYS A 34 7.29 12.05 -8.74
C LYS A 34 5.81 11.95 -8.39
N PRO A 35 5.02 12.99 -8.70
CA PRO A 35 3.56 12.90 -8.68
C PRO A 35 3.05 11.73 -9.52
N ILE A 36 1.85 11.26 -9.18
CA ILE A 36 1.18 10.20 -9.93
C ILE A 36 0.85 10.71 -11.33
N ASP A 37 1.40 10.03 -12.34
CA ASP A 37 1.11 10.27 -13.75
C ASP A 37 -0.15 9.48 -14.14
N MET A 38 -1.29 10.17 -14.14
CA MET A 38 -2.59 9.56 -14.43
C MET A 38 -2.69 9.06 -15.87
N GLU A 39 -2.16 9.82 -16.83
CA GLU A 39 -2.18 9.48 -18.25
C GLU A 39 -1.44 8.16 -18.50
N LYS A 40 -0.27 8.00 -17.86
CA LYS A 40 0.48 6.74 -17.95
C LYS A 40 -0.26 5.58 -17.31
N ILE A 41 -0.94 5.78 -16.19
CA ILE A 41 -1.71 4.72 -15.53
C ILE A 41 -2.86 4.27 -16.43
N GLU A 42 -3.61 5.20 -17.01
CA GLU A 42 -4.72 4.91 -17.92
C GLU A 42 -4.25 4.16 -19.16
N LYS A 43 -3.13 4.57 -19.76
CA LYS A 43 -2.55 3.90 -20.94
C LYS A 43 -2.02 2.50 -20.64
N THR A 44 -1.36 2.32 -19.50
CA THR A 44 -0.64 1.07 -19.19
C THR A 44 -1.46 0.09 -18.36
N MET A 45 -2.55 0.57 -17.74
CA MET A 45 -3.31 -0.13 -16.70
C MET A 45 -2.43 -0.63 -15.54
N ARG A 46 -1.25 -0.01 -15.35
CA ARG A 46 -0.30 -0.35 -14.29
C ARG A 46 -0.26 0.78 -13.27
N GLY A 47 -0.58 0.44 -12.03
CA GLY A 47 -0.48 1.37 -10.91
C GLY A 47 0.97 1.82 -10.64
N PRO A 48 1.13 2.89 -9.83
CA PRO A 48 2.45 3.39 -9.47
C PRO A 48 3.23 2.37 -8.65
N GLY A 49 4.55 2.32 -8.87
CA GLY A 49 5.44 1.49 -8.05
C GLY A 49 5.64 2.12 -6.67
N PHE A 50 5.15 1.46 -5.63
CA PHE A 50 5.35 1.88 -4.24
C PHE A 50 6.66 1.34 -3.65
N THR A 51 7.23 2.06 -2.69
CA THR A 51 8.51 1.74 -2.03
C THR A 51 8.46 0.47 -1.19
N LYS A 52 7.31 0.19 -0.56
CA LYS A 52 7.07 -1.04 0.20
C LYS A 52 5.88 -1.79 -0.37
N THR A 53 5.95 -3.11 -0.27
CA THR A 53 4.85 -4.02 -0.57
C THR A 53 4.50 -4.80 0.70
N ALA A 54 3.21 -5.11 0.86
CA ALA A 54 2.71 -5.98 1.90
C ALA A 54 2.04 -7.19 1.25
N TYR A 55 1.90 -8.27 2.01
CA TYR A 55 1.09 -9.41 1.58
C TYR A 55 -0.40 -9.06 1.61
N ALA A 56 -0.85 -8.39 2.67
CA ALA A 56 -2.21 -7.86 2.79
C ALA A 56 -2.24 -6.56 3.61
N TYR A 57 -3.32 -5.78 3.43
CA TYR A 57 -3.59 -4.55 4.15
C TYR A 57 -4.82 -4.72 5.05
N ILE A 58 -4.78 -4.17 6.26
CA ILE A 58 -5.85 -4.29 7.25
C ILE A 58 -6.47 -2.92 7.47
N PHE A 59 -7.79 -2.84 7.26
CA PHE A 59 -8.56 -1.60 7.40
C PHE A 59 -9.66 -1.76 8.45
N LYS A 60 -9.88 -0.71 9.23
CA LYS A 60 -11.02 -0.58 10.14
C LYS A 60 -11.99 0.45 9.58
N LYS A 61 -13.27 0.10 9.56
CA LYS A 61 -14.35 1.05 9.23
C LYS A 61 -14.42 2.14 10.32
N VAL A 62 -14.55 3.39 9.90
CA VAL A 62 -14.73 4.58 10.75
C VAL A 62 -16.09 5.19 10.46
#